data_AF-A0A0C9TC46-F1
#
_entry.id   AF-A0A0C9TC46-F1
#
_cell.length_a   1.000
_cell.length_b   1.000
_cell.length_c   1.000
_cell.angle_alpha   90.00
_cell.angle_beta   90.00
_cell.angle_gamma   90.00
#
_symmetry.space_group_name_H-M   'P 1'
#
loop_
_entity.id
_entity.type
_entity.pdbx_description
1 polymer ?
#
loop_
_entity_poly.entity_id
_entity_poly.type
_entity_poly.pdbx_seq_one_letter_code
_entity_poly.pdbx_strand_id
1 'polypeptide(L)'
;MIDDFSRKANQYLAEDILVGQGNTDSDWHDVELGDEAILPLPSNISADQCRDHGVGYLVDDELKLRQGQANDALHNIRINLGHRSFLYRTAVRQVKHSQHKKLRAWDAVHQVNTALNVHTAIYRRCCKAMIALGASSVLLQRYQELKEEHLQSKTIEIDPSVTGMRGENLPWFWTMNADLQAGNWMSEFFRVKFHRAKANIDRCTEEVALLKMEMRWTANFFQHHSDKWRRFAAEAEAKWDVGRVCFTKKQTKTWGILHEQVVTLIHRFRLA
;
A
#
# COMPACT_ATOMS: atom_id res chain seq x y z
N MET A 1 -7.11 3.46 20.39
CA MET A 1 -6.35 2.72 19.35
C MET A 1 -5.20 3.56 18.80
N ILE A 2 -5.43 4.82 18.38
CA ILE A 2 -4.36 5.75 17.94
C ILE A 2 -3.41 6.13 19.10
N ASP A 3 -3.92 6.27 20.32
CA ASP A 3 -3.10 6.64 21.49
C ASP A 3 -2.14 5.54 21.96
N ASP A 4 -2.52 4.26 21.78
CA ASP A 4 -1.69 3.10 22.13
C ASP A 4 -0.57 2.88 21.08
N PHE A 5 -0.87 3.20 19.81
CA PHE A 5 0.13 3.27 18.73
C PHE A 5 1.21 4.32 19.06
N SER A 6 0.80 5.52 19.51
CA SER A 6 1.71 6.60 19.91
C SER A 6 2.63 6.19 21.06
N ARG A 7 2.07 5.53 22.08
CA ARG A 7 2.82 5.15 23.27
C ARG A 7 3.86 4.06 22.97
N LYS A 8 3.47 3.06 22.18
CA LYS A 8 4.35 1.93 21.83
C LYS A 8 5.43 2.33 20.82
N ALA A 9 5.09 3.11 19.78
CA ALA A 9 6.08 3.59 18.82
C ALA A 9 7.17 4.45 19.50
N ASN A 10 6.78 5.30 20.46
CA ASN A 10 7.74 6.06 21.27
C ASN A 10 8.57 5.17 22.21
N GLN A 11 8.00 4.08 22.73
CA GLN A 11 8.68 3.15 23.62
C GLN A 11 9.78 2.35 22.90
N TYR A 12 9.53 1.91 21.65
CA TYR A 12 10.53 1.20 20.84
C TYR A 12 11.69 2.08 20.37
N LEU A 13 11.55 3.41 20.41
CA LEU A 13 12.55 4.35 19.91
C LEU A 13 13.35 5.04 21.02
N ALA A 14 12.82 5.07 22.25
CA ALA A 14 13.54 5.63 23.39
C ALA A 14 14.74 4.75 23.82
N GLU A 15 14.75 3.48 23.44
CA GLU A 15 15.83 2.54 23.79
C GLU A 15 17.03 2.60 22.81
N ASP A 16 16.85 3.10 21.57
CA ASP A 16 17.85 2.95 20.49
C ASP A 16 18.46 4.26 19.96
N ILE A 17 18.11 5.44 20.48
CA ILE A 17 18.66 6.73 19.98
C ILE A 17 19.74 7.26 20.93
N LEU A 18 20.96 6.76 20.77
CA LEU A 18 22.17 7.54 21.04
C LEU A 18 22.73 8.03 19.70
N VAL A 19 22.15 9.12 19.17
CA VAL A 19 22.75 9.84 18.04
C VAL A 19 22.99 11.28 18.46
N GLY A 20 24.26 11.66 18.50
CA GLY A 20 24.73 12.98 18.90
C GLY A 20 24.11 14.10 18.06
N GLN A 21 23.88 15.23 18.72
CA GLN A 21 23.34 16.44 18.10
C GLN A 21 24.34 17.00 17.07
N GLY A 22 24.17 16.63 15.80
CA GLY A 22 24.76 17.29 14.65
C GLY A 22 23.69 18.11 13.95
N ASN A 23 23.82 19.43 14.00
CA ASN A 23 23.07 20.35 13.16
C ASN A 23 23.59 20.24 11.73
N THR A 24 22.75 19.98 10.73
CA THR A 24 23.02 20.38 9.33
C THR A 24 21.77 20.21 8.47
N ASP A 25 21.38 21.33 7.88
CA ASP A 25 20.43 21.50 6.79
C ASP A 25 21.01 20.90 5.50
N SER A 26 21.26 19.59 5.49
CA SER A 26 21.90 18.89 4.36
C SER A 26 20.87 18.17 3.53
N ASP A 27 20.81 18.63 2.28
CA ASP A 27 20.40 17.91 1.09
C ASP A 27 20.78 16.42 1.15
N TRP A 28 19.99 15.57 0.48
CA TRP A 28 20.01 14.10 0.50
C TRP A 28 21.29 13.47 -0.08
N HIS A 29 22.36 14.22 -0.16
CA HIS A 29 23.65 13.71 -0.56
C HIS A 29 24.21 12.79 0.52
N ASP A 30 24.43 11.55 0.08
CA ASP A 30 25.12 10.44 0.72
C ASP A 30 25.56 10.73 2.16
N VAL A 31 24.84 10.14 3.12
CA VAL A 31 25.42 9.84 4.43
C VAL A 31 26.57 8.86 4.16
N GLU A 32 27.73 9.39 3.81
CA GLU A 32 28.99 8.70 3.86
C GLU A 32 29.18 8.33 5.33
N LEU A 33 28.90 7.06 5.67
CA LEU A 33 29.47 6.51 6.88
C LEU A 33 30.98 6.74 6.75
N GLY A 34 31.50 7.65 7.58
CA GLY A 34 32.84 8.22 7.42
C GLY A 34 33.92 7.14 7.30
N ASP A 35 35.10 7.54 6.81
CA ASP A 35 36.31 6.74 6.54
C ASP A 35 36.62 5.67 7.60
N GLU A 36 35.83 4.60 7.63
CA GLU A 36 36.05 3.43 8.44
C GLU A 36 37.13 2.62 7.73
N ALA A 37 38.16 2.23 8.50
CA ALA A 37 39.18 1.32 8.02
C ALA A 37 38.52 0.14 7.29
N ILE A 38 38.86 -0.02 6.01
CA ILE A 38 38.28 -1.05 5.15
C ILE A 38 38.63 -2.40 5.78
N LEU A 39 37.66 -3.01 6.46
CA LEU A 39 37.84 -4.33 7.02
C LEU A 39 38.12 -5.32 5.88
N PRO A 40 39.09 -6.24 6.04
CA PRO A 40 39.45 -7.25 5.06
C PRO A 40 38.38 -8.35 5.00
N LEU A 41 37.16 -7.98 4.61
CA LEU A 41 36.04 -8.90 4.43
C LEU A 41 36.10 -9.53 3.03
N PRO A 42 35.61 -10.77 2.86
CA PRO A 42 35.52 -11.43 1.55
C PRO A 42 34.91 -10.55 0.44
N SER A 43 33.92 -9.70 0.76
CA SER A 43 33.33 -8.76 -0.20
C SER A 43 34.31 -7.71 -0.76
N ASN A 44 35.40 -7.45 -0.05
CA ASN A 44 36.40 -6.42 -0.38
C ASN A 44 37.68 -7.01 -1.00
N ILE A 45 37.95 -8.31 -0.78
CA ILE A 45 39.17 -9.00 -1.21
C ILE A 45 38.95 -9.84 -2.48
N SER A 46 37.70 -10.02 -2.90
CA SER A 46 37.21 -10.90 -3.98
C SER A 46 37.04 -12.37 -3.55
N ALA A 47 35.92 -12.97 -3.98
CA ALA A 47 35.56 -14.34 -3.63
C ALA A 47 36.56 -15.36 -4.17
N ASP A 48 37.19 -15.10 -5.32
CA ASP A 48 38.15 -16.01 -5.95
C ASP A 48 39.47 -16.06 -5.15
N GLN A 49 39.98 -14.91 -4.69
CA GLN A 49 41.14 -14.87 -3.80
C GLN A 49 40.86 -15.61 -2.48
N CYS A 50 39.66 -15.49 -1.92
CA CYS A 50 39.28 -16.26 -0.73
C CYS A 50 39.31 -17.78 -0.98
N ARG A 51 38.91 -18.23 -2.17
CA ARG A 51 38.97 -19.66 -2.56
C ARG A 51 40.41 -20.12 -2.75
N ASP A 52 41.25 -19.32 -3.40
CA ASP A 52 42.67 -19.62 -3.64
C ASP A 52 43.46 -19.74 -2.34
N HIS A 53 43.07 -18.99 -1.30
CA HIS A 53 43.66 -19.04 0.03
C HIS A 53 43.01 -20.09 0.97
N GLY A 54 42.09 -20.92 0.48
CA GLY A 54 41.44 -21.98 1.26
C GLY A 54 40.41 -21.48 2.29
N VAL A 55 40.03 -20.21 2.25
CA VAL A 55 39.06 -19.56 3.14
C VAL A 55 37.72 -19.28 2.45
N GLY A 56 37.40 -20.06 1.41
CA GLY A 56 36.17 -19.89 0.63
C GLY A 56 34.88 -19.98 1.44
N TYR A 57 34.87 -20.72 2.57
CA TYR A 57 33.72 -20.82 3.47
C TYR A 57 33.32 -19.46 4.09
N LEU A 58 34.27 -18.53 4.24
CA LEU A 58 33.99 -17.19 4.76
C LEU A 58 33.11 -16.37 3.82
N VAL A 59 33.12 -16.67 2.51
CA VAL A 59 32.24 -16.03 1.52
C VAL A 59 30.78 -16.37 1.84
N ASP A 60 30.49 -17.64 2.15
CA ASP A 60 29.15 -18.10 2.48
C ASP A 60 28.67 -17.55 3.83
N ASP A 61 29.57 -17.47 4.82
CA ASP A 61 29.25 -16.92 6.13
C ASP A 61 29.03 -15.40 6.08
N GLU A 62 29.85 -14.67 5.34
CA GLU A 62 29.60 -13.24 5.10
C GLU A 62 28.28 -13.04 4.36
N LEU A 63 27.97 -13.87 3.35
CA LEU A 63 26.71 -13.75 2.62
C LEU A 63 25.49 -13.90 3.54
N LYS A 64 25.51 -14.85 4.49
CA LYS A 64 24.46 -14.98 5.52
C LYS A 64 24.39 -13.77 6.44
N LEU A 65 25.55 -13.25 6.85
CA LEU A 65 25.63 -12.05 7.69
C LEU A 65 25.02 -10.83 6.98
N ARG A 66 25.34 -10.62 5.68
CA ARG A 66 24.77 -9.53 4.87
C ARG A 66 23.27 -9.66 4.69
N GLN A 67 22.73 -10.87 4.57
CA GLN A 67 21.28 -11.09 4.54
C GLN A 67 20.63 -10.67 5.87
N GLY A 68 21.24 -11.03 7.01
CA GLY A 68 20.80 -10.59 8.33
C GLY A 68 20.78 -9.07 8.45
N GLN A 69 21.92 -8.43 8.16
CA GLN A 69 22.06 -6.97 8.20
C GLN A 69 21.06 -6.26 7.25
N ALA A 70 20.84 -6.81 6.05
CA ALA A 70 19.87 -6.27 5.11
C ALA A 70 18.43 -6.38 5.66
N ASN A 71 18.08 -7.51 6.30
CA ASN A 71 16.76 -7.68 6.92
C ASN A 71 16.54 -6.69 8.08
N ASP A 72 17.54 -6.49 8.93
CA ASP A 72 17.48 -5.54 10.05
C ASP A 72 17.39 -4.10 9.54
N ALA A 73 18.16 -3.74 8.53
CA ALA A 73 18.09 -2.43 7.88
C ALA A 73 16.70 -2.18 7.27
N LEU A 74 16.13 -3.15 6.55
CA LEU A 74 14.77 -3.04 6.01
C LEU A 74 13.71 -2.93 7.10
N HIS A 75 13.85 -3.67 8.21
CA HIS A 75 12.97 -3.58 9.37
C HIS A 75 12.96 -2.16 9.94
N ASN A 76 14.15 -1.61 10.19
CA ASN A 76 14.30 -0.26 10.73
C ASN A 76 13.84 0.83 9.75
N ILE A 77 14.03 0.64 8.44
CA ILE A 77 13.45 1.53 7.43
C ILE A 77 11.92 1.56 7.57
N ARG A 78 11.24 0.42 7.71
CA ARG A 78 9.78 0.37 7.91
C ARG A 78 9.34 1.10 9.18
N ILE A 79 10.04 0.88 10.29
CA ILE A 79 9.77 1.57 11.57
C ILE A 79 9.90 3.09 11.40
N ASN A 80 11.01 3.55 10.82
CA ASN A 80 11.27 4.98 10.63
C ASN A 80 10.25 5.63 9.68
N LEU A 81 9.86 4.95 8.60
CA LEU A 81 8.80 5.43 7.70
C LEU A 81 7.45 5.54 8.43
N GLY A 82 7.13 4.57 9.29
CA GLY A 82 5.98 4.59 10.20
C GLY A 82 5.99 5.77 11.15
N HIS A 83 7.10 5.95 11.87
CA HIS A 83 7.27 7.01 12.85
C HIS A 83 7.23 8.39 12.20
N ARG A 84 7.90 8.57 11.05
CA ARG A 84 7.84 9.82 10.28
C ARG A 84 6.42 10.18 9.88
N SER A 85 5.67 9.21 9.38
CA SER A 85 4.26 9.41 9.00
C SER A 85 3.40 9.84 10.20
N PHE A 86 3.66 9.25 11.36
CA PHE A 86 3.01 9.61 12.61
C PHE A 86 3.34 11.06 13.04
N LEU A 87 4.61 11.44 13.06
CA LEU A 87 5.05 12.79 13.43
C LEU A 87 4.45 13.86 12.51
N TYR A 88 4.35 13.60 11.21
CA TYR A 88 3.69 14.52 10.29
C TYR A 88 2.24 14.78 10.69
N ARG A 89 1.52 13.76 11.16
CA ARG A 89 0.13 13.88 11.58
C ARG A 89 -0.03 14.55 12.94
N THR A 90 0.73 14.14 13.94
CA THR A 90 0.53 14.55 15.33
C THR A 90 1.29 15.81 15.69
N ALA A 91 2.54 15.93 15.27
CA ALA A 91 3.39 17.07 15.62
C ALA A 91 3.31 18.18 14.56
N VAL A 92 3.47 17.85 13.28
CA VAL A 92 3.57 18.88 12.22
C VAL A 92 2.20 19.49 11.89
N ARG A 93 1.18 18.67 11.60
CA ARG A 93 -0.14 19.16 11.18
C ARG A 93 -0.98 19.80 12.30
N GLN A 94 -0.77 19.42 13.57
CA GLN A 94 -1.56 19.95 14.68
C GLN A 94 -1.06 21.32 15.16
N VAL A 95 0.20 21.68 14.89
CA VAL A 95 0.77 22.96 15.31
C VAL A 95 0.37 24.06 14.31
N LYS A 96 -0.58 24.91 14.71
CA LYS A 96 -1.07 26.02 13.86
C LYS A 96 -0.48 27.39 14.18
N HIS A 97 -0.12 27.64 15.44
CA HIS A 97 0.11 29.02 15.93
C HIS A 97 1.40 29.24 16.74
N SER A 98 2.30 28.26 16.83
CA SER A 98 3.54 28.38 17.61
C SER A 98 4.77 28.01 16.77
N GLN A 99 5.64 28.99 16.55
CA GLN A 99 6.89 28.79 15.78
C GLN A 99 7.83 27.83 16.48
N HIS A 100 8.03 27.96 17.80
CA HIS A 100 8.88 27.04 18.56
C HIS A 100 8.38 25.60 18.54
N LYS A 101 7.06 25.38 18.66
CA LYS A 101 6.49 24.02 18.57
C LYS A 101 6.61 23.46 17.16
N LYS A 102 6.50 24.31 16.14
CA LYS A 102 6.68 23.94 14.73
C LYS A 102 8.12 23.51 14.50
N LEU A 103 9.10 24.29 14.96
CA LEU A 103 10.52 23.96 14.85
C LEU A 103 10.82 22.60 15.51
N ARG A 104 10.40 22.39 16.76
CA ARG A 104 10.58 21.10 17.45
C ARG A 104 9.93 19.91 16.72
N ALA A 105 8.76 20.12 16.12
CA ALA A 105 8.09 19.09 15.34
C ALA A 105 8.90 18.72 14.09
N TRP A 106 9.49 19.71 13.41
CA TRP A 106 10.39 19.49 12.28
C TRP A 106 11.72 18.86 12.73
N ASP A 107 12.31 19.28 13.85
CA ASP A 107 13.53 18.68 14.40
C ASP A 107 13.34 17.18 14.65
N ALA A 108 12.19 16.77 15.21
CA ALA A 108 11.85 15.37 15.39
C ALA A 108 11.74 14.62 14.05
N VAL A 109 11.15 15.24 13.02
CA VAL A 109 11.08 14.67 11.66
C VAL A 109 12.48 14.54 11.06
N HIS A 110 13.36 15.53 11.25
CA HIS A 110 14.74 15.49 10.77
C HIS A 110 15.52 14.35 11.43
N GLN A 111 15.40 14.14 12.74
CA GLN A 111 16.04 13.03 13.44
C GLN A 111 15.64 11.66 12.86
N VAL A 112 14.35 11.47 12.58
CA VAL A 112 13.85 10.24 11.96
C VAL A 112 14.37 10.08 10.53
N ASN A 113 14.46 11.18 9.76
CA ASN A 113 15.06 11.16 8.42
C ASN A 113 16.54 10.77 8.47
N THR A 114 17.31 11.29 9.43
CA THR A 114 18.72 10.92 9.61
C THR A 114 18.86 9.42 9.89
N ALA A 115 18.06 8.88 10.82
CA ALA A 115 18.06 7.44 11.11
C ALA A 115 17.68 6.61 9.86
N LEU A 116 16.65 7.03 9.12
CA LEU A 116 16.23 6.41 7.87
C LEU A 116 17.37 6.38 6.84
N ASN A 117 18.13 7.47 6.72
CA ASN A 117 19.26 7.57 5.79
C ASN A 117 20.39 6.61 6.16
N VAL A 118 20.71 6.50 7.46
CA VAL A 118 21.69 5.53 7.96
C VAL A 118 21.29 4.10 7.58
N HIS A 119 20.05 3.69 7.87
CA HIS A 119 19.62 2.33 7.52
C HIS A 119 19.53 2.10 6.00
N THR A 120 19.19 3.13 5.23
CA THR A 120 19.22 3.10 3.76
C THR A 120 20.63 2.87 3.24
N ALA A 121 21.62 3.57 3.79
CA ALA A 121 23.03 3.40 3.43
C ALA A 121 23.54 1.99 3.79
N ILE A 122 23.21 1.49 4.98
CA ILE A 122 23.54 0.12 5.41
C ILE A 122 22.96 -0.90 4.45
N TYR A 123 21.68 -0.77 4.09
CA TYR A 123 21.02 -1.68 3.15
C TYR A 123 21.72 -1.67 1.77
N ARG A 124 21.99 -0.48 1.22
CA ARG A 124 22.70 -0.34 -0.06
C ARG A 124 24.10 -0.96 -0.01
N ARG A 125 24.83 -0.79 1.09
CA ARG A 125 26.15 -1.43 1.31
C ARG A 125 26.03 -2.95 1.34
N CYS A 126 25.02 -3.49 2.01
CA CYS A 126 24.76 -4.93 2.03
C CYS A 126 24.46 -5.47 0.63
N CYS A 127 23.63 -4.78 -0.17
CA CYS A 127 23.35 -5.19 -1.54
C CYS A 127 24.60 -5.21 -2.41
N LYS A 128 25.44 -4.17 -2.34
CA LYS A 128 26.73 -4.14 -3.06
C LYS A 128 27.64 -5.31 -2.65
N ALA A 129 27.73 -5.60 -1.35
CA ALA A 129 28.52 -6.72 -0.84
C ALA A 129 27.98 -8.07 -1.32
N MET A 130 26.65 -8.28 -1.30
CA MET A 130 26.02 -9.51 -1.81
C MET A 130 26.29 -9.74 -3.30
N ILE A 131 26.29 -8.67 -4.11
CA ILE A 131 26.67 -8.75 -5.53
C ILE A 131 28.14 -9.15 -5.68
N ALA A 132 29.04 -8.52 -4.91
CA ALA A 132 30.48 -8.82 -4.95
C ALA A 132 30.82 -10.26 -4.53
N LEU A 133 30.05 -10.84 -3.59
CA LEU A 133 30.20 -12.23 -3.14
C LEU A 133 29.61 -13.25 -4.14
N GLY A 134 28.96 -12.82 -5.22
CA GLY A 134 28.35 -13.71 -6.20
C GLY A 134 27.02 -14.32 -5.74
N ALA A 135 26.18 -13.54 -5.03
CA ALA A 135 24.86 -13.98 -4.60
C ALA A 135 24.01 -14.53 -5.77
N SER A 136 23.18 -15.54 -5.46
CA SER A 136 22.29 -16.14 -6.46
C SER A 136 21.26 -15.14 -6.99
N SER A 137 20.80 -15.36 -8.23
CA SER A 137 19.76 -14.52 -8.87
C SER A 137 18.47 -14.46 -8.05
N VAL A 138 18.09 -15.57 -7.40
CA VAL A 138 16.94 -15.65 -6.49
C VAL A 138 17.10 -14.70 -5.30
N LEU A 139 18.31 -14.61 -4.75
CA LEU A 139 18.60 -13.75 -3.63
C LEU A 139 18.59 -12.27 -4.03
N LEU A 140 19.14 -11.94 -5.20
CA LEU A 140 19.11 -10.59 -5.75
C LEU A 140 17.69 -10.15 -6.15
N GLN A 141 16.83 -11.07 -6.57
CA GLN A 141 15.41 -10.77 -6.81
C GLN A 141 14.65 -10.47 -5.51
N ARG A 142 15.07 -11.07 -4.39
CA ARG A 142 14.51 -10.82 -3.06
C ARG A 142 14.97 -9.47 -2.50
N TYR A 143 16.26 -9.16 -2.60
CA TYR A 143 16.85 -7.91 -2.13
C TYR A 143 16.98 -6.91 -3.28
N GLN A 144 15.86 -6.26 -3.62
CA GLN A 144 15.79 -5.34 -4.75
C GLN A 144 16.45 -3.99 -4.43
N GLU A 145 16.72 -3.21 -5.48
CA GLU A 145 17.24 -1.86 -5.34
C GLU A 145 16.26 -0.94 -4.60
N LEU A 146 16.79 -0.16 -3.66
CA LEU A 146 16.03 0.82 -2.89
C LEU A 146 16.14 2.20 -3.53
N LYS A 147 15.14 2.51 -4.36
CA LYS A 147 14.97 3.81 -4.99
C LYS A 147 14.42 4.86 -4.03
N GLU A 148 14.71 6.11 -4.31
CA GLU A 148 14.24 7.25 -3.52
C GLU A 148 12.70 7.34 -3.49
N GLU A 149 12.03 7.01 -4.60
CA GLU A 149 10.57 6.95 -4.68
C GLU A 149 9.95 6.02 -3.63
N HIS A 150 10.66 4.96 -3.22
CA HIS A 150 10.20 4.05 -2.18
C HIS A 150 10.32 4.65 -0.76
N LEU A 151 11.21 5.62 -0.60
CA LEU A 151 11.47 6.34 0.64
C LEU A 151 10.63 7.61 0.74
N GLN A 152 10.05 8.11 -0.35
CA GLN A 152 9.10 9.21 -0.32
C GLN A 152 7.78 8.72 0.28
N SER A 153 7.68 8.71 1.60
CA SER A 153 6.42 8.40 2.29
C SER A 153 5.36 9.41 1.89
N LYS A 154 4.49 9.06 0.95
CA LYS A 154 3.15 9.62 0.96
C LYS A 154 2.54 9.18 2.29
N THR A 155 2.44 10.11 3.25
CA THR A 155 1.93 9.88 4.62
C THR A 155 0.61 9.09 4.64
N ILE A 156 -0.12 9.14 3.52
CA ILE A 156 -1.39 8.49 3.24
C ILE A 156 -1.28 6.96 3.10
N GLU A 157 -0.15 6.42 2.62
CA GLU A 157 0.02 4.97 2.42
C GLU A 157 0.28 4.21 3.73
N ILE A 158 0.96 4.84 4.67
CA ILE A 158 1.38 4.21 5.93
C ILE A 158 0.33 4.41 7.03
N ASP A 159 -0.59 5.37 6.86
CA ASP A 159 -1.68 5.59 7.82
C ASP A 159 -2.91 4.72 7.50
N PRO A 160 -3.24 3.73 8.35
CA PRO A 160 -4.40 2.87 8.21
C PRO A 160 -5.74 3.57 8.53
N SER A 161 -5.78 4.89 8.67
CA SER A 161 -7.01 5.68 8.88
C SER A 161 -7.36 6.61 7.71
N VAL A 162 -6.47 6.78 6.73
CA VAL A 162 -6.77 7.63 5.57
C VAL A 162 -7.55 6.83 4.52
N THR A 163 -8.65 7.41 4.04
CA THR A 163 -9.54 6.88 3.00
C THR A 163 -9.21 7.60 1.69
N GLY A 164 -9.04 6.87 0.58
CA GLY A 164 -8.86 7.48 -0.74
C GLY A 164 -7.74 6.93 -1.64
N MET A 165 -7.00 5.89 -1.22
CA MET A 165 -5.97 5.30 -2.07
C MET A 165 -6.56 4.25 -3.01
N ARG A 166 -6.86 4.66 -4.24
CA ARG A 166 -7.11 3.76 -5.37
C ARG A 166 -5.81 3.65 -6.17
N GLY A 167 -5.06 2.57 -6.00
CA GLY A 167 -4.04 2.14 -6.96
C GLY A 167 -2.56 2.38 -6.63
N GLU A 168 -2.19 2.87 -5.44
CA GLU A 168 -0.77 2.99 -5.07
C GLU A 168 -0.32 1.71 -4.34
N ASN A 169 0.57 0.95 -4.97
CA ASN A 169 1.16 -0.27 -4.41
C ASN A 169 2.29 0.10 -3.46
N LEU A 170 2.29 -0.48 -2.26
CA LEU A 170 3.42 -0.31 -1.34
C LEU A 170 4.71 -0.82 -1.99
N PRO A 171 5.87 -0.20 -1.68
CA PRO A 171 7.17 -0.72 -2.08
C PRO A 171 7.35 -2.19 -1.71
N TRP A 172 8.12 -2.92 -2.52
CA TRP A 172 8.38 -4.37 -2.40
C TRP A 172 8.84 -4.78 -0.99
N PHE A 173 9.59 -3.92 -0.29
CA PHE A 173 10.10 -4.26 1.04
C PHE A 173 9.01 -4.28 2.10
N TRP A 174 7.79 -3.81 1.87
CA TRP A 174 6.71 -3.90 2.87
C TRP A 174 6.09 -5.29 2.97
N THR A 175 6.14 -6.08 1.89
CA THR A 175 5.60 -7.45 1.86
C THR A 175 6.65 -8.51 2.12
N MET A 176 7.93 -8.12 2.17
CA MET A 176 9.03 -9.02 2.46
C MET A 176 9.10 -9.38 3.95
N ASN A 177 9.18 -10.68 4.26
CA ASN A 177 9.34 -11.19 5.64
C ASN A 177 8.20 -10.77 6.59
N ALA A 178 6.95 -10.97 6.18
CA ALA A 178 5.79 -10.81 7.08
C ALA A 178 5.82 -11.77 8.29
N ASP A 179 6.69 -12.79 8.24
CA ASP A 179 6.82 -13.85 9.25
C ASP A 179 7.85 -13.54 10.35
N LEU A 180 8.71 -12.53 10.18
CA LEU A 180 9.57 -12.09 11.29
C LEU A 180 8.71 -11.38 12.32
N GLN A 181 8.92 -11.70 13.59
CA GLN A 181 8.31 -11.12 14.80
C GLN A 181 8.16 -9.60 14.69
N ALA A 182 7.12 -9.18 13.99
CA ALA A 182 6.84 -7.79 13.75
C ALA A 182 6.49 -7.23 15.12
N GLY A 183 7.22 -6.22 15.59
CA GLY A 183 6.83 -5.49 16.78
C GLY A 183 5.34 -5.16 16.73
N ASN A 184 4.66 -5.16 17.87
CA ASN A 184 3.19 -5.09 17.99
C ASN A 184 2.55 -4.11 16.99
N TRP A 185 3.17 -2.95 16.85
CA TRP A 185 2.81 -1.92 15.88
C TRP A 185 2.74 -2.35 14.40
N MET A 186 3.78 -3.02 13.89
CA MET A 186 3.84 -3.41 12.48
C MET A 186 2.85 -4.54 12.18
N SER A 187 2.58 -5.41 13.17
CA SER A 187 1.51 -6.40 13.08
C SER A 187 0.13 -5.75 12.97
N GLU A 188 -0.12 -4.68 13.73
CA GLU A 188 -1.35 -3.88 13.68
C GLU A 188 -1.51 -3.16 12.32
N PHE A 189 -0.42 -2.60 11.79
CA PHE A 189 -0.41 -2.00 10.45
C PHE A 189 -0.84 -3.01 9.37
N PHE A 190 -0.20 -4.19 9.35
CA PHE A 190 -0.54 -5.25 8.40
C PHE A 190 -1.97 -5.77 8.61
N ARG A 191 -2.42 -5.89 9.87
CA ARG A 191 -3.79 -6.31 10.19
C ARG A 191 -4.84 -5.35 9.62
N VAL A 192 -4.68 -4.03 9.82
CA VAL A 192 -5.64 -3.07 9.27
C VAL A 192 -5.61 -3.05 7.74
N LYS A 193 -4.42 -3.13 7.13
CA LYS A 193 -4.29 -3.25 5.67
C LYS A 193 -5.00 -4.49 5.14
N PHE A 194 -4.82 -5.64 5.78
CA PHE A 194 -5.52 -6.87 5.45
C PHE A 194 -7.03 -6.70 5.54
N HIS A 195 -7.56 -6.16 6.65
CA HIS A 195 -9.00 -5.94 6.79
C HIS A 195 -9.57 -5.00 5.73
N ARG A 196 -8.84 -3.95 5.34
CA ARG A 196 -9.26 -3.04 4.26
C ARG A 196 -9.26 -3.71 2.90
N ALA A 197 -8.21 -4.47 2.59
CA ALA A 197 -8.13 -5.23 1.35
C ALA A 197 -9.28 -6.24 1.26
N LYS A 198 -9.52 -6.98 2.35
CA LYS A 198 -10.64 -7.92 2.47
C LYS A 198 -11.98 -7.21 2.31
N ALA A 199 -12.24 -6.12 3.04
CA ALA A 199 -13.49 -5.36 2.93
C ALA A 199 -13.73 -4.80 1.52
N ASN A 200 -12.66 -4.38 0.82
CA ASN A 200 -12.76 -3.97 -0.58
C ASN A 200 -13.13 -5.13 -1.50
N ILE A 201 -12.52 -6.30 -1.31
CA ILE A 201 -12.88 -7.51 -2.06
C ILE A 201 -14.34 -7.87 -1.78
N ASP A 202 -14.73 -7.97 -0.51
CA ASP A 202 -16.08 -8.31 -0.08
C ASP A 202 -17.10 -7.33 -0.70
N ARG A 203 -16.83 -6.01 -0.64
CA ARG A 203 -17.67 -4.99 -1.29
C ARG A 203 -17.72 -5.14 -2.81
N CYS A 204 -16.60 -5.35 -3.48
CA CYS A 204 -16.59 -5.57 -4.93
C CYS A 204 -17.39 -6.83 -5.31
N THR A 205 -17.30 -7.90 -4.51
CA THR A 205 -18.09 -9.12 -4.73
C THR A 205 -19.58 -8.88 -4.53
N GLU A 206 -19.96 -8.10 -3.52
CA GLU A 206 -21.33 -7.68 -3.27
C GLU A 206 -21.86 -6.78 -4.41
N GLU A 207 -21.10 -5.76 -4.83
CA GLU A 207 -21.46 -4.86 -5.93
C GLU A 207 -21.70 -5.64 -7.23
N VAL A 208 -20.86 -6.64 -7.55
CA VAL A 208 -21.08 -7.51 -8.71
C VAL A 208 -22.34 -8.36 -8.57
N ALA A 209 -22.63 -8.86 -7.37
CA ALA A 209 -23.85 -9.63 -7.11
C ALA A 209 -25.10 -8.74 -7.21
N LEU A 210 -25.09 -7.56 -6.61
CA LEU A 210 -26.15 -6.56 -6.67
C LEU A 210 -26.41 -6.12 -8.10
N LEU A 211 -25.36 -5.78 -8.87
CA LEU A 211 -25.50 -5.35 -10.26
C LEU A 211 -26.23 -6.41 -11.12
N LYS A 212 -25.92 -7.70 -10.92
CA LYS A 212 -26.62 -8.80 -11.61
C LYS A 212 -28.10 -8.87 -11.25
N MET A 213 -28.45 -8.59 -9.99
CA MET A 213 -29.84 -8.55 -9.54
C MET A 213 -30.57 -7.30 -10.03
N GLU A 214 -29.93 -6.13 -9.94
CA GLU A 214 -30.45 -4.86 -10.45
C GLU A 214 -30.77 -4.95 -11.94
N MET A 215 -29.87 -5.49 -12.76
CA MET A 215 -30.13 -5.76 -14.18
C MET A 215 -31.41 -6.57 -14.40
N ARG A 216 -31.60 -7.66 -13.63
CA ARG A 216 -32.81 -8.48 -13.71
C ARG A 216 -34.04 -7.72 -13.24
N TRP A 217 -33.94 -6.97 -12.14
CA TRP A 217 -35.03 -6.15 -11.62
C TRP A 217 -35.44 -5.06 -12.60
N THR A 218 -34.50 -4.39 -13.28
CA THR A 218 -34.80 -3.40 -14.31
C THR A 218 -35.57 -4.03 -15.47
N ALA A 219 -35.15 -5.21 -15.95
CA ALA A 219 -35.86 -5.93 -17.01
C ALA A 219 -37.31 -6.27 -16.57
N ASN A 220 -37.47 -6.82 -15.36
CA ASN A 220 -38.78 -7.15 -14.79
C ASN A 220 -39.65 -5.91 -14.57
N PHE A 221 -39.06 -4.79 -14.18
CA PHE A 221 -39.76 -3.52 -13.96
C PHE A 221 -40.37 -2.98 -15.25
N PHE A 222 -39.61 -2.99 -16.36
CA PHE A 222 -40.11 -2.58 -17.67
C PHE A 222 -41.19 -3.52 -18.20
N GLN A 223 -41.01 -4.83 -18.02
CA GLN A 223 -42.03 -5.81 -18.38
C GLN A 223 -43.32 -5.59 -17.60
N HIS A 224 -43.23 -5.44 -16.28
CA HIS A 224 -44.37 -5.15 -15.41
C HIS A 224 -45.13 -3.89 -15.86
N HIS A 225 -44.41 -2.82 -16.22
CA HIS A 225 -45.04 -1.59 -16.72
C HIS A 225 -45.71 -1.81 -18.08
N SER A 226 -45.06 -2.53 -19.01
CA SER A 226 -45.68 -2.88 -20.29
C SER A 226 -46.99 -3.65 -20.08
N ASP A 227 -46.99 -4.66 -19.20
CA ASP A 227 -48.18 -5.45 -18.89
C ASP A 227 -49.28 -4.63 -18.19
N LYS A 228 -48.89 -3.72 -17.28
CA LYS A 228 -49.82 -2.79 -16.63
C LYS A 228 -50.53 -1.89 -17.64
N TRP A 229 -49.78 -1.30 -18.57
CA TRP A 229 -50.35 -0.46 -19.62
C TRP A 229 -51.21 -1.26 -20.61
N ARG A 230 -50.85 -2.52 -20.87
CA ARG A 230 -51.66 -3.44 -21.68
C ARG A 230 -53.03 -3.71 -21.05
N ARG A 231 -53.09 -3.89 -19.72
CA ARG A 231 -54.35 -4.02 -18.98
C ARG A 231 -55.21 -2.76 -19.10
N PHE A 232 -54.61 -1.58 -18.91
CA PHE A 232 -55.33 -0.32 -19.10
C PHE A 232 -55.82 -0.10 -20.52
N ALA A 233 -55.09 -0.59 -21.54
CA ALA A 233 -55.55 -0.55 -22.92
C ALA A 233 -56.82 -1.41 -23.10
N ALA A 234 -56.82 -2.65 -22.59
CA ALA A 234 -57.99 -3.54 -22.66
C ALA A 234 -59.22 -2.96 -21.94
N GLU A 235 -59.02 -2.34 -20.76
CA GLU A 235 -60.10 -1.65 -20.04
C GLU A 235 -60.66 -0.44 -20.80
N ALA A 236 -59.80 0.33 -21.47
CA ALA A 236 -60.20 1.48 -22.27
C ALA A 236 -60.94 1.06 -23.55
N GLU A 237 -60.52 -0.04 -24.18
CA GLU A 237 -61.21 -0.65 -25.33
C GLU A 237 -62.61 -1.11 -24.94
N ALA A 238 -62.76 -1.78 -23.79
CA ALA A 238 -64.07 -2.19 -23.27
C ALA A 238 -65.03 -1.02 -23.01
N LYS A 239 -64.49 0.17 -22.72
CA LYS A 239 -65.26 1.41 -22.49
C LYS A 239 -65.43 2.28 -23.73
N TRP A 240 -64.92 1.85 -24.89
CA TRP A 240 -64.94 2.60 -26.16
C TRP A 240 -64.29 3.99 -26.10
N ASP A 241 -63.31 4.19 -25.20
CA ASP A 241 -62.57 5.45 -25.08
C ASP A 241 -61.35 5.47 -26.03
N VAL A 242 -61.59 5.89 -27.27
CA VAL A 242 -60.60 5.87 -28.37
C VAL A 242 -59.32 6.64 -28.03
N GLY A 243 -59.43 7.77 -27.34
CA GLY A 243 -58.28 8.60 -26.96
C GLY A 243 -57.37 7.91 -25.96
N ARG A 244 -57.97 7.32 -24.91
CA ARG A 244 -57.24 6.58 -23.88
C ARG A 244 -56.64 5.27 -24.41
N VAL A 245 -57.30 4.61 -25.35
CA VAL A 245 -56.75 3.42 -26.05
C VAL A 245 -55.46 3.77 -26.80
N CYS A 246 -55.46 4.86 -27.57
CA CYS A 246 -54.26 5.27 -28.32
C CYS A 246 -53.07 5.58 -27.38
N PHE A 247 -53.31 6.31 -26.30
CA PHE A 247 -52.27 6.65 -25.33
C PHE A 247 -51.70 5.43 -24.60
N THR A 248 -52.56 4.53 -24.12
CA THR A 248 -52.15 3.32 -23.39
C THR A 248 -51.41 2.33 -24.29
N LYS A 249 -51.80 2.20 -25.57
CA LYS A 249 -51.05 1.41 -26.57
C LYS A 249 -49.66 1.99 -26.83
N LYS A 250 -49.53 3.32 -26.96
CA LYS A 250 -48.24 3.99 -27.08
C LYS A 250 -47.34 3.69 -25.89
N GLN A 251 -47.84 3.83 -24.67
CA GLN A 251 -47.09 3.52 -23.45
C GLN A 251 -46.65 2.06 -23.40
N THR A 252 -47.55 1.12 -23.70
CA THR A 252 -47.25 -0.32 -23.75
C THR A 252 -46.05 -0.61 -24.67
N LYS A 253 -46.04 0.01 -25.86
CA LYS A 253 -44.95 -0.11 -26.84
C LYS A 253 -43.64 0.48 -26.31
N THR A 254 -43.67 1.68 -25.73
CA THR A 254 -42.47 2.33 -25.18
C THR A 254 -41.80 1.46 -24.11
N TRP A 255 -42.59 0.96 -23.14
CA TRP A 255 -42.06 0.09 -22.08
C TRP A 255 -41.59 -1.27 -22.60
N GLY A 256 -42.25 -1.81 -23.64
CA GLY A 256 -41.81 -3.03 -24.32
C GLY A 256 -40.44 -2.88 -24.99
N ILE A 257 -40.22 -1.77 -25.70
CA ILE A 257 -38.91 -1.47 -26.34
C ILE A 257 -37.81 -1.36 -25.27
N LEU A 258 -38.06 -0.67 -24.16
CA LEU A 258 -37.09 -0.54 -23.07
C LEU A 258 -36.74 -1.91 -22.45
N HIS A 259 -37.73 -2.81 -22.31
CA HIS A 259 -37.51 -4.17 -21.85
C HIS A 259 -36.59 -4.95 -22.81
N GLU A 260 -36.90 -4.94 -24.11
CA GLU A 260 -36.09 -5.63 -25.14
C GLU A 260 -34.66 -5.12 -25.19
N GLN A 261 -34.46 -3.79 -25.11
CA GLN A 261 -33.15 -3.17 -25.08
C GLN A 261 -32.33 -3.62 -23.87
N VAL A 262 -32.92 -3.62 -22.67
CA VAL A 262 -32.22 -4.06 -21.44
C VAL A 262 -31.89 -5.55 -21.50
N VAL A 263 -32.80 -6.40 -21.95
CA VAL A 263 -32.54 -7.84 -22.10
C VAL A 263 -31.37 -8.08 -23.06
N THR A 264 -31.33 -7.35 -24.18
CA THR A 264 -30.23 -7.43 -25.15
C THR A 264 -28.89 -7.00 -24.53
N LEU A 265 -28.88 -5.91 -23.75
CA LEU A 265 -27.67 -5.45 -23.05
C LEU A 265 -27.18 -6.46 -22.00
N ILE A 266 -28.10 -7.07 -21.24
CA ILE A 266 -27.76 -8.10 -20.25
C ILE A 266 -27.15 -9.33 -20.92
N HIS A 267 -27.70 -9.77 -22.05
CA HIS A 267 -27.14 -10.90 -22.80
C HIS A 267 -25.72 -10.60 -23.31
N ARG A 268 -25.47 -9.39 -23.82
CA ARG A 268 -24.12 -8.96 -24.22
C ARG A 268 -23.15 -8.95 -23.04
N PHE A 269 -23.59 -8.44 -21.89
CA PHE A 269 -22.76 -8.41 -20.67
C PHE A 269 -22.40 -9.80 -20.14
N ARG A 270 -23.24 -10.83 -20.35
CA ARG A 270 -22.95 -12.21 -19.92
C ARG A 270 -21.99 -12.98 -20.85
N LEU A 271 -21.81 -12.51 -22.09
CA LEU A 271 -20.96 -13.16 -23.09
C LEU A 271 -19.54 -12.59 -23.12
N ALA A 272 -19.33 -11.42 -22.52
CA ALA A 272 -18.02 -10.78 -22.31
C ALA A 272 -17.42 -11.23 -20.96
#